data_AF-A0A3C1F4F1-F1
#
_entry.id   AF-A0A3C1F4F1-F1
#
_cell.length_a   1.000
_cell.length_b   1.000
_cell.length_c   1.000
_cell.angle_alpha   90.00
_cell.angle_beta   90.00
_cell.angle_gamma   90.00
#
_symmetry.space_group_name_H-M   'P 1'
#
loop_
_entity.id
_entity.type
_entity.pdbx_description
1 polymer ?
#
loop_
_entity_poly.entity_id
_entity_poly.type
_entity_poly.pdbx_seq_one_letter_code
_entity_poly.pdbx_strand_id
1 'polypeptide(L)'
;GLYVPSDDDYLNWVKGPGFLVSNVWDLGLAAQAKKLIEEGQPTMMTELVRGKRDAVTMDVVIQAAHAGDQLAREVIEHSGLQLGIRIASIVNLLNPEVVIVGGGVEKAGAYLLEPVWRAVKRYAYEEPASLVDVVPAKLGDNAVALGAACWVIREVFVQA
;
A
#
# COMPACT_ATOMS: atom_id res chain seq x y z
N GLY A 1 15.87 -7.12 10.97
CA GLY A 1 15.79 -8.35 10.16
C GLY A 1 14.44 -8.32 9.47
N LEU A 2 14.40 -8.54 8.16
CA LEU A 2 13.16 -8.39 7.37
C LEU A 2 12.08 -9.33 7.92
N TYR A 3 10.90 -8.78 8.22
CA TYR A 3 9.75 -9.53 8.72
C TYR A 3 9.27 -10.51 7.64
N VAL A 4 9.40 -11.81 7.92
CA VAL A 4 8.84 -12.89 7.10
C VAL A 4 7.64 -13.44 7.87
N PRO A 5 6.40 -13.27 7.36
CA PRO A 5 5.22 -13.72 8.10
C PRO A 5 5.17 -15.26 8.11
N SER A 6 4.72 -15.80 9.23
CA SER A 6 4.45 -17.23 9.39
C SER A 6 3.14 -17.62 8.68
N ASP A 7 2.94 -18.91 8.39
CA ASP A 7 1.69 -19.39 7.77
C ASP A 7 0.44 -19.05 8.62
N ASP A 8 0.60 -18.96 9.94
CA ASP A 8 -0.46 -18.50 10.85
C ASP A 8 -0.77 -17.01 10.68
N ASP A 9 0.24 -16.16 10.43
CA ASP A 9 0.03 -14.74 10.11
C ASP A 9 -0.77 -14.57 8.82
N TYR A 10 -0.44 -15.36 7.78
CA TYR A 10 -1.18 -15.41 6.53
C TYR A 10 -2.65 -15.78 6.73
N LEU A 11 -2.90 -16.87 7.46
CA LEU A 11 -4.26 -17.32 7.75
C LEU A 11 -5.05 -16.29 8.55
N ASN A 12 -4.42 -15.61 9.50
CA ASN A 12 -5.07 -14.55 10.26
C ASN A 12 -5.43 -13.33 9.40
N TRP A 13 -4.63 -13.01 8.39
CA TRP A 13 -4.94 -11.93 7.44
C TRP A 13 -6.12 -12.26 6.54
N VAL A 14 -6.28 -13.52 6.14
CA VAL A 14 -7.35 -13.97 5.23
C VAL A 14 -8.67 -14.25 5.96
N LYS A 15 -8.62 -14.63 7.24
CA LYS A 15 -9.81 -15.04 8.02
C LYS A 15 -10.76 -13.92 8.43
N GLY A 16 -10.35 -12.65 8.36
CA GLY A 16 -11.19 -11.50 8.76
C GLY A 16 -11.66 -10.64 7.57
N PRO A 17 -12.73 -9.83 7.73
CA PRO A 17 -13.09 -8.82 6.74
C PRO A 17 -11.93 -7.84 6.46
N GLY A 18 -10.94 -7.75 7.36
CA GLY A 18 -9.69 -7.01 7.18
C GLY A 18 -8.85 -7.38 5.96
N PHE A 19 -9.01 -8.59 5.39
CA PHE A 19 -8.35 -8.99 4.13
C PHE A 19 -8.73 -8.07 2.96
N LEU A 20 -10.00 -7.65 2.92
CA LEU A 20 -10.53 -6.71 1.92
C LEU A 20 -10.73 -5.30 2.49
N VAL A 21 -10.90 -5.19 3.82
CA VAL A 21 -11.33 -3.99 4.52
C VAL A 21 -10.37 -3.68 5.68
N SER A 22 -9.11 -3.37 5.39
CA SER A 22 -8.27 -2.67 6.36
C SER A 22 -8.46 -1.17 6.13
N ASN A 23 -9.13 -0.50 7.06
CA ASN A 23 -9.09 0.96 7.34
C ASN A 23 -8.83 1.79 6.07
N VAL A 24 -9.93 2.12 5.39
CA VAL A 24 -10.18 1.87 3.95
C VAL A 24 -9.24 2.56 2.92
N TRP A 25 -8.29 3.40 3.32
CA TRP A 25 -7.53 4.23 2.37
C TRP A 25 -6.02 4.32 2.61
N ASP A 26 -5.54 4.07 3.84
CA ASP A 26 -4.12 4.28 4.19
C ASP A 26 -3.33 2.97 4.41
N LEU A 27 -3.89 1.82 4.01
CA LEU A 27 -3.31 0.49 4.25
C LEU A 27 -3.02 0.19 5.74
N GLY A 28 -3.72 0.85 6.66
CA GLY A 28 -3.51 0.69 8.10
C GLY A 28 -2.26 1.37 8.64
N LEU A 29 -1.54 2.15 7.82
CA LEU A 29 -0.28 2.79 8.17
C LEU A 29 -0.41 3.66 9.44
N ALA A 30 -1.42 4.54 9.50
CA ALA A 30 -1.58 5.42 10.65
C ALA A 30 -1.95 4.65 11.92
N ALA A 31 -2.82 3.65 11.81
CA ALA A 31 -3.25 2.84 12.95
C ALA A 31 -2.09 2.01 13.52
N GLN A 32 -1.30 1.37 12.64
CA GLN A 32 -0.14 0.59 13.04
C GLN A 32 0.96 1.46 13.64
N ALA A 33 1.24 2.62 13.04
CA ALA A 33 2.20 3.58 13.59
C ALA A 33 1.79 4.06 14.99
N LYS A 34 0.52 4.44 15.18
CA LYS A 34 -0.02 4.85 16.49
C LYS A 34 0.15 3.76 17.55
N LYS A 35 -0.17 2.51 17.20
CA LYS A 35 -0.01 1.35 18.10
C LYS A 35 1.46 1.16 18.53
N LEU A 36 2.40 1.21 17.59
CA LEU A 36 3.82 1.04 17.90
C LEU A 36 4.39 2.19 18.76
N ILE A 37 3.88 3.42 18.56
CA ILE A 37 4.19 4.57 19.41
C ILE A 37 3.64 4.37 20.84
N GLU A 38 2.46 3.78 21.00
CA GLU A 38 1.88 3.44 22.31
C GLU A 38 2.70 2.38 23.05
N GLU A 39 3.23 1.41 22.31
CA GLU A 39 4.15 0.38 22.82
C GLU A 39 5.55 0.94 23.19
N GLY A 40 5.80 2.23 22.94
CA GLY A 40 7.02 2.92 23.33
C GLY A 40 8.18 2.77 22.35
N GLN A 41 7.92 2.37 21.11
CA GLN A 41 8.96 2.26 20.09
C GLN A 41 9.50 3.65 19.72
N PRO A 42 10.84 3.82 19.63
CA PRO A 42 11.44 5.09 19.26
C PRO A 42 11.17 5.44 17.79
N THR A 43 10.73 6.67 17.53
CA THR A 43 10.41 7.14 16.18
C THR A 43 10.39 8.66 16.09
N MET A 44 10.87 9.18 14.95
CA MET A 44 10.79 10.57 14.52
C MET A 44 9.34 11.03 14.30
N MET A 45 8.40 10.11 14.08
CA MET A 45 6.97 10.44 13.92
C MET A 45 6.43 11.22 15.13
N THR A 46 6.89 10.90 16.34
CA THR A 46 6.46 11.61 17.57
C THR A 46 6.86 13.08 17.57
N GLU A 47 8.05 13.38 17.04
CA GLU A 47 8.56 14.75 16.90
C GLU A 47 7.81 15.51 15.80
N LEU A 48 7.58 14.86 14.65
CA LEU A 48 6.82 15.42 13.53
C LEU A 48 5.41 15.87 13.95
N VAL A 49 4.76 15.14 14.85
CA VAL A 49 3.42 15.48 15.36
C VAL A 49 3.44 16.28 16.67
N ARG A 50 4.61 16.73 17.14
CA ARG A 50 4.79 17.47 18.41
C ARG A 50 4.14 16.75 19.61
N GLY A 51 4.30 15.44 19.66
CA GLY A 51 3.73 14.58 20.71
C GLY A 51 2.23 14.30 20.59
N LYS A 52 1.51 14.89 19.64
CA LYS A 52 0.08 14.62 19.40
C LYS A 52 -0.11 13.33 18.59
N ARG A 53 -0.18 12.20 19.28
CA ARG A 53 -0.32 10.86 18.66
C ARG A 53 -1.48 10.76 17.66
N ASP A 54 -2.62 11.39 17.95
CA ASP A 54 -3.78 11.36 17.06
C ASP A 54 -3.54 12.01 15.69
N ALA A 55 -2.55 12.91 15.61
CA ALA A 55 -2.16 13.58 14.38
C ALA A 55 -1.20 12.76 13.50
N VAL A 56 -0.84 11.53 13.90
CA VAL A 56 -0.09 10.61 13.02
C VAL A 56 -1.02 10.17 11.89
N THR A 57 -0.68 10.58 10.67
CA THR A 57 -1.37 10.22 9.42
C THR A 57 -0.44 9.43 8.51
N MET A 58 -0.97 8.88 7.42
CA MET A 58 -0.18 8.26 6.35
C MET A 58 0.98 9.15 5.87
N ASP A 59 0.70 10.43 5.60
CA ASP A 59 1.72 11.37 5.12
C ASP A 59 2.85 11.56 6.16
N VAL A 60 2.52 11.55 7.46
CA VAL A 60 3.53 11.60 8.53
C VAL A 60 4.41 10.36 8.53
N VAL A 61 3.82 9.16 8.36
CA VAL A 61 4.58 7.90 8.28
C VAL A 61 5.50 7.93 7.06
N ILE A 62 4.99 8.32 5.89
CA ILE A 62 5.78 8.42 4.65
C ILE A 62 6.90 9.45 4.80
N GLN A 63 6.62 10.62 5.37
CA GLN A 63 7.61 11.65 5.63
C GLN A 63 8.73 11.15 6.56
N ALA A 64 8.37 10.46 7.65
CA ALA A 64 9.34 9.89 8.58
C ALA A 64 10.23 8.84 7.89
N ALA A 65 9.65 7.95 7.09
CA ALA A 65 10.41 6.92 6.36
C ALA A 65 11.44 7.52 5.39
N HIS A 66 11.05 8.58 4.66
CA HIS A 66 11.97 9.34 3.80
C HIS A 66 13.04 10.09 4.59
N ALA A 67 12.74 10.52 5.82
CA ALA A 67 13.70 11.16 6.72
C ALA A 67 14.68 10.17 7.39
N GLY A 68 14.55 8.87 7.14
CA GLY A 68 15.44 7.84 7.70
C GLY A 68 14.90 7.09 8.91
N ASP A 69 13.64 7.32 9.29
CA ASP A 69 13.01 6.62 10.41
C ASP A 69 12.81 5.13 10.09
N GLN A 70 13.46 4.28 10.89
CA GLN A 70 13.42 2.84 10.72
C GLN A 70 12.05 2.24 11.06
N LEU A 71 11.37 2.72 12.11
CA LEU A 71 10.05 2.22 12.50
C LEU A 71 9.02 2.53 11.41
N ALA A 72 9.07 3.74 10.86
CA ALA A 72 8.17 4.15 9.78
C ALA A 72 8.38 3.30 8.52
N ARG A 73 9.63 2.97 8.17
CA ARG A 73 9.95 2.05 7.06
C ARG A 73 9.39 0.66 7.30
N GLU A 74 9.52 0.13 8.52
CA GLU A 74 8.98 -1.19 8.89
C GLU A 74 7.45 -1.24 8.80
N VAL A 75 6.77 -0.16 9.22
CA VAL A 75 5.32 -0.03 9.06
C VAL A 75 4.93 -0.04 7.58
N ILE A 76 5.61 0.73 6.74
CA ILE A 76 5.36 0.75 5.29
C ILE A 76 5.65 -0.61 4.65
N GLU A 77 6.76 -1.25 5.01
CA GLU A 77 7.14 -2.56 4.49
C GLU A 77 6.09 -3.63 4.84
N HIS A 78 5.59 -3.62 6.07
CA HIS A 78 4.53 -4.52 6.51
C HIS A 78 3.24 -4.32 5.70
N SER A 79 2.78 -3.07 5.56
CA SER A 79 1.60 -2.75 4.74
C SER A 79 1.81 -3.10 3.26
N GLY A 80 3.01 -2.89 2.71
CA GLY A 80 3.34 -3.24 1.33
C GLY A 80 3.31 -4.75 1.08
N LEU A 81 3.83 -5.53 2.02
CA LEU A 81 3.74 -7.00 1.96
C LEU A 81 2.29 -7.47 1.95
N GLN A 82 1.45 -6.93 2.85
CA GLN A 82 0.01 -7.25 2.90
C GLN A 82 -0.71 -6.88 1.60
N LEU A 83 -0.45 -5.69 1.06
CA LEU A 83 -1.01 -5.25 -0.21
C LEU A 83 -0.58 -6.19 -1.35
N GLY A 84 0.69 -6.55 -1.42
CA GLY A 84 1.19 -7.41 -2.50
C GLY A 84 0.61 -8.84 -2.47
N ILE A 85 0.24 -9.38 -1.30
CA ILE A 85 -0.48 -10.67 -1.19
C ILE A 85 -1.88 -10.56 -1.79
N ARG A 86 -2.57 -9.44 -1.54
CA ARG A 86 -3.89 -9.17 -2.12
C ARG A 86 -3.78 -9.01 -3.64
N ILE A 87 -2.77 -8.29 -4.12
CA ILE A 87 -2.48 -8.14 -5.55
C ILE A 87 -2.16 -9.50 -6.17
N ALA A 88 -1.38 -10.37 -5.52
CA ALA A 88 -1.06 -11.70 -6.02
C ALA A 88 -2.32 -12.54 -6.28
N SER A 89 -3.33 -12.41 -5.41
CA SER A 89 -4.63 -13.08 -5.59
C SER A 89 -5.37 -12.55 -6.83
N ILE A 90 -5.31 -11.25 -7.09
CA ILE A 90 -5.87 -10.62 -8.30
C ILE A 90 -5.11 -11.08 -9.55
N VAL A 91 -3.77 -11.15 -9.47
CA VAL A 91 -2.91 -11.62 -10.56
C VAL A 91 -3.24 -13.07 -10.93
N ASN A 92 -3.39 -13.95 -9.94
CA ASN A 92 -3.77 -15.34 -10.16
C ASN A 92 -5.16 -15.49 -10.81
N LEU A 93 -6.09 -14.58 -10.52
CA LEU A 93 -7.46 -14.67 -11.01
C LEU A 93 -7.63 -14.05 -12.40
N LEU A 94 -6.98 -12.91 -12.66
CA LEU A 94 -7.24 -12.08 -13.84
C LEU A 94 -6.09 -12.07 -14.86
N ASN A 95 -4.88 -12.49 -14.46
CA ASN A 95 -3.65 -12.39 -15.26
C ASN A 95 -3.49 -11.02 -15.97
N PRO A 96 -3.54 -9.88 -15.23
CA PRO A 96 -3.45 -8.56 -15.83
C PRO A 96 -2.04 -8.26 -16.31
N GLU A 97 -1.91 -7.46 -17.35
CA GLU A 97 -0.61 -6.94 -17.80
C GLU A 97 -0.05 -5.89 -16.83
N VAL A 98 -0.92 -5.08 -16.20
CA VAL A 98 -0.50 -3.97 -15.33
C VAL A 98 -1.44 -3.83 -14.12
N VAL A 99 -0.84 -3.62 -12.95
CA VAL A 99 -1.49 -3.21 -11.71
C VAL A 99 -0.97 -1.83 -11.30
N ILE A 100 -1.87 -0.85 -11.21
CA ILE A 100 -1.52 0.53 -10.82
C ILE A 100 -1.86 0.74 -9.35
N VAL A 101 -0.85 1.11 -8.55
CA VAL A 101 -0.99 1.43 -7.12
C VAL A 101 -1.12 2.94 -6.95
N GLY A 102 -2.23 3.40 -6.40
CA GLY A 102 -2.51 4.82 -6.16
C GLY A 102 -3.22 5.06 -4.82
N GLY A 103 -3.66 6.30 -4.58
CA GLY A 103 -4.40 6.69 -3.37
C GLY A 103 -3.55 7.41 -2.32
N GLY A 104 -2.38 7.92 -2.70
CA GLY A 104 -1.44 8.61 -1.84
C GLY A 104 -0.37 7.70 -1.22
N VAL A 105 -0.62 6.39 -1.16
CA VAL A 105 0.34 5.38 -0.68
C VAL A 105 1.53 5.23 -1.63
N GLU A 106 1.36 5.51 -2.93
CA GLU A 106 2.42 5.50 -3.93
C GLU A 106 3.55 6.51 -3.64
N LYS A 107 3.27 7.54 -2.82
CA LYS A 107 4.27 8.52 -2.35
C LYS A 107 5.36 7.89 -1.47
N ALA A 108 5.11 6.69 -0.92
CA ALA A 108 6.13 5.91 -0.21
C ALA A 108 7.21 5.37 -1.15
N GLY A 109 6.95 5.32 -2.47
CA GLY A 109 7.91 4.90 -3.48
C GLY A 109 8.41 3.47 -3.26
N ALA A 110 9.73 3.26 -3.37
CA ALA A 110 10.36 1.95 -3.26
C ALA A 110 10.09 1.26 -1.91
N TYR A 111 9.95 2.02 -0.82
CA TYR A 111 9.67 1.46 0.51
C TYR A 111 8.36 0.66 0.55
N LEU A 112 7.38 1.00 -0.29
CA LEU A 112 6.13 0.25 -0.43
C LEU A 112 6.17 -0.73 -1.63
N LEU A 113 6.64 -0.26 -2.79
CA LEU A 113 6.56 -1.01 -4.04
C LEU A 113 7.46 -2.25 -4.05
N GLU A 114 8.64 -2.20 -3.43
CA GLU A 114 9.52 -3.37 -3.35
C GLU A 114 8.88 -4.52 -2.54
N PRO A 115 8.37 -4.29 -1.32
CA PRO A 115 7.61 -5.31 -0.59
C PRO A 115 6.42 -5.86 -1.37
N VAL A 116 5.67 -4.99 -2.06
CA VAL A 116 4.54 -5.40 -2.91
C VAL A 116 5.02 -6.37 -4.00
N TRP A 117 6.07 -6.01 -4.74
CA TRP A 117 6.59 -6.82 -5.82
C TRP A 117 7.15 -8.16 -5.32
N ARG A 118 7.87 -8.16 -4.19
CA ARG A 118 8.35 -9.39 -3.55
C ARG A 118 7.21 -10.32 -3.17
N ALA A 119 6.11 -9.77 -2.65
CA ALA A 119 4.92 -10.55 -2.32
C ALA A 119 4.26 -11.12 -3.58
N VAL A 120 4.06 -10.31 -4.62
CA VAL A 120 3.45 -10.78 -5.88
C VAL A 120 4.26 -11.94 -6.46
N LYS A 121 5.59 -11.81 -6.55
CA LYS A 121 6.46 -12.90 -7.02
C LYS A 121 6.41 -14.16 -6.17
N ARG A 122 6.11 -14.03 -4.88
CA ARG A 122 6.06 -15.16 -3.95
C ARG A 122 4.70 -15.86 -3.93
N TYR A 123 3.62 -15.12 -4.10
CA TYR A 123 2.25 -15.61 -3.88
C TYR A 123 1.44 -15.79 -5.17
N ALA A 124 1.87 -15.23 -6.30
CA ALA A 124 1.26 -15.51 -7.60
C ALA A 124 1.94 -16.68 -8.30
N TYR A 125 1.22 -17.32 -9.23
CA TYR A 125 1.79 -18.32 -10.13
C TYR A 125 2.91 -17.70 -10.97
N GLU A 126 3.96 -18.48 -11.22
CA GLU A 126 5.22 -18.02 -11.82
C GLU A 126 5.01 -17.27 -13.15
N GLU A 127 4.21 -17.83 -14.05
CA GLU A 127 3.94 -17.24 -15.36
C GLU A 127 3.23 -15.87 -15.25
N PRO A 128 2.04 -15.73 -14.62
CA PRO A 128 1.42 -14.43 -14.38
C PRO A 128 2.32 -13.44 -13.63
N ALA A 129 3.05 -13.89 -12.62
CA ALA A 129 3.94 -13.05 -11.81
C ALA A 129 5.14 -12.49 -12.60
N SER A 130 5.55 -13.19 -13.67
CA SER A 130 6.64 -12.75 -14.54
C SER A 130 6.19 -11.72 -15.58
N LEU A 131 4.89 -11.65 -15.89
CA LEU A 131 4.32 -10.81 -16.94
C LEU A 131 3.69 -9.53 -16.41
N VAL A 132 3.18 -9.54 -15.18
CA VAL A 132 2.50 -8.38 -14.59
C VAL A 132 3.47 -7.28 -14.16
N ASP A 133 3.21 -6.05 -14.58
CA ASP A 133 3.88 -4.85 -14.08
C ASP A 133 3.09 -4.24 -12.92
N VAL A 134 3.74 -4.02 -11.77
CA VAL A 134 3.16 -3.28 -10.64
C VAL A 134 3.80 -1.90 -10.57
N VAL A 135 3.03 -0.85 -10.86
CA VAL A 135 3.54 0.52 -11.05
C VAL A 135 2.81 1.54 -10.18
N PRO A 136 3.47 2.63 -9.75
CA PRO A 136 2.81 3.72 -9.05
C PRO A 136 1.93 4.53 -10.01
N ALA A 137 0.82 5.05 -9.50
CA ALA A 137 -0.02 6.00 -10.20
C ALA A 137 0.77 7.30 -10.49
N LYS A 138 0.66 7.81 -11.72
CA LYS A 138 1.37 9.03 -12.15
C LYS A 138 0.51 10.29 -12.10
N LEU A 139 -0.82 10.14 -12.08
CA LEU A 139 -1.76 11.26 -12.19
C LEU A 139 -2.06 11.93 -10.84
N GLY A 140 -1.73 11.28 -9.72
CA GLY A 140 -1.96 11.81 -8.37
C GLY A 140 -3.39 12.34 -8.19
N ASP A 141 -3.51 13.51 -7.58
CA ASP A 141 -4.79 14.17 -7.27
C ASP A 141 -5.63 14.49 -8.52
N ASN A 142 -5.02 14.58 -9.70
CA ASN A 142 -5.73 14.86 -10.95
C ASN A 142 -6.43 13.62 -11.54
N ALA A 143 -6.15 12.41 -11.04
CA ALA A 143 -6.68 11.17 -11.59
C ALA A 143 -8.21 11.15 -11.67
N VAL A 144 -8.89 11.65 -10.63
CA VAL A 144 -10.36 11.68 -10.55
C VAL A 144 -10.95 12.64 -11.58
N ALA A 145 -10.42 13.87 -11.64
CA ALA A 145 -10.91 14.88 -12.58
C ALA A 145 -10.69 14.47 -14.04
N LEU A 146 -9.51 13.91 -14.36
CA LEU A 146 -9.20 13.39 -15.69
C LEU A 146 -10.07 12.18 -16.06
N GLY A 147 -10.32 11.28 -15.11
CA GLY A 147 -11.23 10.14 -15.30
C GLY A 147 -12.65 10.60 -15.63
N ALA A 148 -13.18 11.59 -14.91
CA ALA A 148 -14.49 12.18 -15.19
C ALA A 148 -14.55 12.85 -16.57
N ALA A 149 -13.52 13.61 -16.94
CA ALA A 149 -13.44 14.21 -18.28
C ALA A 149 -13.40 13.14 -19.39
N CYS A 150 -12.56 12.10 -19.22
CA CYS A 150 -12.48 10.98 -20.15
C CYS A 150 -13.81 10.23 -20.29
N TRP A 151 -14.56 10.07 -19.19
CA TRP A 151 -15.89 9.44 -19.23
C TRP A 151 -16.83 10.23 -20.14
N VAL A 152 -16.95 11.54 -19.92
CA VAL A 152 -17.83 12.42 -20.73
C VAL A 152 -17.41 12.41 -22.20
N ILE A 153 -16.10 12.52 -22.47
CA ILE A 153 -15.56 12.44 -23.84
C ILE A 153 -15.93 11.11 -24.49
N ARG A 154 -15.80 9.99 -23.76
CA ARG A 154 -16.13 8.67 -24.28
C ARG A 154 -17.62 8.54 -24.62
N GLU A 155 -18.51 9.03 -23.76
CA GLU A 155 -19.96 9.01 -24.05
C GLU A 155 -20.32 9.86 -25.26
N VAL A 156 -19.76 11.06 -25.38
CA VAL A 156 -20.10 11.98 -26.47
C VAL A 156 -19.52 11.57 -27.82
N PHE A 157 -18.31 11.01 -27.85
CA PHE A 157 -17.56 10.81 -29.10
C PHE A 157 -17.30 9.36 -29.50
N VAL A 158 -17.49 8.38 -28.60
CA VAL A 158 -17.20 6.95 -28.90
C VAL A 158 -18.47 6.12 -29.04
N GLN A 159 -19.62 6.60 -28.56
CA GLN A 159 -20.93 5.95 -28.78
C GLN A 159 -21.79 6.59 -29.90
N ALA A 160 -21.19 7.45 -30.73
CA ALA A 160 -21.83 8.05 -31.92
C ALA A 160 -21.57 7.23 -33.19
#